data_AF-A0A9W4TAY6-F1
#
_entry.id   AF-A0A9W4TAY6-F1
#
_cell.length_a   1.000
_cell.length_b   1.000
_cell.length_c   1.000
_cell.angle_alpha   90.00
_cell.angle_beta   90.00
_cell.angle_gamma   90.00
#
_symmetry.space_group_name_H-M   'P 1'
#
loop_
_entity.id
_entity.type
_entity.pdbx_description
1 polymer ?
#
loop_
_entity_poly.entity_id
_entity_poly.type
_entity_poly.pdbx_seq_one_letter_code
_entity_poly.pdbx_strand_id
1 'polypeptide(L)'
;MGHCEHFLTPYIVVLHFEQIANKSNKYAVCRACINILGKDETYKNKFTNTKKECICHFQDCISFTTLYTSEQINELLDKAKKDGAKSNKPVKKRTHIILNDLSSDEDSDSETETNINPLYE
;
A
#
# COMPACT_ATOMS: atom_id res chain seq x y z
N MET A 1 15.57 1.71 11.84
CA MET A 1 14.43 1.79 10.90
C MET A 1 13.27 1.06 11.55
N GLY A 2 12.19 1.78 11.88
CA GLY A 2 11.04 1.19 12.57
C GLY A 2 10.38 0.13 11.69
N HIS A 3 10.24 -1.09 12.21
CA HIS A 3 9.43 -2.11 11.58
C HIS A 3 7.98 -1.61 11.61
N CYS A 4 7.42 -1.23 10.46
CA CYS A 4 5.99 -0.95 10.37
C CYS A 4 5.24 -2.27 10.53
N GLU A 5 4.86 -2.57 11.76
CA GLU A 5 3.89 -3.61 12.07
C GLU A 5 2.58 -3.26 11.36
N HIS A 6 2.04 -4.20 10.59
CA HIS A 6 0.73 -4.02 9.95
C HIS A 6 -0.40 -4.37 10.91
N PHE A 7 -1.64 -3.94 10.63
CA PHE A 7 -2.82 -4.20 11.47
C PHE A 7 -3.01 -5.66 11.92
N LEU A 8 -2.52 -6.63 11.14
CA LEU A 8 -2.64 -8.06 11.43
C LEU A 8 -1.59 -8.63 12.39
N THR A 9 -0.59 -7.82 12.79
CA THR A 9 0.51 -8.24 13.67
C THR A 9 0.03 -8.84 15.01
N PRO A 10 -1.03 -8.33 15.67
CA PRO A 10 -1.54 -8.90 16.92
C PRO A 10 -2.05 -10.34 16.81
N TYR A 11 -2.42 -10.79 15.62
CA TYR A 11 -3.02 -12.11 15.38
C TYR A 11 -1.98 -13.16 14.94
N ILE A 12 -0.74 -12.73 14.73
CA ILE A 12 0.37 -13.60 14.33
C ILE A 12 1.49 -13.55 15.36
N VAL A 13 2.39 -14.53 15.28
CA VAL A 13 3.68 -14.53 15.98
C VAL A 13 4.76 -14.49 14.92
N VAL A 14 5.56 -13.43 14.93
CA VAL A 14 6.70 -13.29 14.01
C VAL A 14 7.86 -14.11 14.56
N LEU A 15 8.47 -14.92 13.71
CA LEU A 15 9.64 -15.72 14.05
C LEU A 15 10.89 -14.86 13.87
N HIS A 16 11.39 -14.29 14.98
CA HIS A 16 12.52 -13.36 14.96
C HIS A 16 13.89 -14.04 14.85
N PHE A 17 14.00 -15.32 15.22
CA PHE A 17 15.25 -16.08 15.18
C PHE A 17 15.40 -16.84 13.86
N GLU A 18 16.36 -16.41 13.03
CA GLU A 18 16.96 -17.05 11.84
C GLU A 18 16.03 -17.61 10.74
N GLN A 19 14.72 -17.51 10.89
CA GLN A 19 13.74 -17.85 9.87
C GLN A 19 13.40 -16.60 9.06
N ILE A 20 14.38 -16.17 8.28
CA ILE A 20 14.23 -15.13 7.27
C ILE A 20 13.62 -15.77 6.03
N ALA A 21 12.42 -15.32 5.63
CA ALA A 21 11.75 -15.84 4.44
C ALA A 21 12.36 -15.28 3.15
N ASN A 22 12.77 -14.01 3.18
CA ASN A 22 13.53 -13.37 2.09
C ASN A 22 14.34 -12.19 2.65
N LYS A 23 15.12 -11.49 1.80
CA LYS A 23 16.02 -10.38 2.20
C LYS A 23 15.39 -9.33 3.14
N SER A 24 14.07 -9.14 3.11
CA SER A 24 13.37 -8.11 3.89
C SER A 24 12.28 -8.65 4.83
N ASN A 25 11.81 -9.89 4.64
CA ASN A 25 10.64 -10.44 5.33
C ASN A 25 11.04 -11.63 6.22
N LYS A 26 10.45 -11.67 7.41
CA LYS A 26 10.57 -12.77 8.37
C LYS A 26 9.41 -13.74 8.18
N TYR A 27 9.55 -14.99 8.65
CA TYR A 27 8.40 -15.88 8.76
C TYR A 27 7.49 -15.48 9.92
N ALA A 28 6.21 -15.81 9.79
CA ALA A 28 5.20 -15.67 10.82
C ALA A 28 4.32 -16.91 10.87
N VAL A 29 3.67 -17.08 12.02
CA VAL A 29 2.72 -18.15 12.29
C VAL A 29 1.45 -17.58 12.90
N CYS A 30 0.31 -18.19 12.63
CA CYS A 30 -0.98 -17.76 13.16
C CYS A 30 -1.12 -18.15 14.64
N ARG A 31 -1.56 -17.22 15.49
CA ARG A 31 -1.80 -17.51 16.92
C ARG A 31 -2.91 -18.53 17.13
N ALA A 32 -3.97 -18.47 16.31
CA ALA A 32 -5.07 -19.43 16.39
C ALA A 32 -4.60 -20.85 16.06
N CYS A 33 -3.74 -21.01 15.04
CA CYS A 33 -3.14 -22.29 14.71
C CYS A 33 -2.28 -22.83 15.85
N ILE A 34 -1.45 -22.01 16.50
CA ILE A 34 -0.66 -22.44 17.65
C ILE A 34 -1.56 -22.98 18.77
N ASN A 35 -2.68 -22.32 19.02
CA ASN A 35 -3.59 -22.72 20.10
C ASN A 35 -4.35 -24.01 19.80
N ILE A 36 -4.68 -24.29 18.54
CA ILE A 36 -5.53 -25.43 18.15
C ILE A 36 -4.72 -26.63 17.67
N LEU A 37 -3.77 -26.42 16.76
CA LEU A 37 -2.92 -27.47 16.18
C LEU A 37 -1.64 -27.70 16.99
N GLY A 38 -1.30 -26.76 17.87
CA GLY A 38 -0.04 -26.79 18.59
C GLY A 38 1.11 -26.17 17.80
N LYS A 39 2.23 -26.00 18.50
CA LYS A 39 3.43 -25.33 17.98
C LYS A 39 3.99 -26.07 16.76
N ASP A 40 4.29 -27.35 16.89
CA ASP A 40 5.08 -28.10 15.89
C ASP A 40 4.39 -28.18 14.52
N GLU A 41 3.08 -28.37 14.49
CA GLU A 41 2.31 -28.36 13.24
C GLU A 41 2.26 -26.96 12.63
N THR A 42 2.08 -25.93 13.46
CA THR A 42 2.03 -24.56 12.98
C THR A 42 3.38 -24.08 12.42
N TYR A 43 4.50 -24.51 13.01
CA TYR A 43 5.84 -24.18 12.51
C TYR A 43 6.13 -24.77 11.12
N LYS A 44 5.50 -25.90 10.76
CA LYS A 44 5.58 -26.46 9.40
C LYS A 44 4.82 -25.59 8.40
N ASN A 45 3.67 -25.07 8.80
CA ASN A 45 2.81 -24.20 7.99
C ASN A 45 3.09 -22.69 8.20
N LYS A 46 4.35 -22.33 8.41
CA LYS A 46 4.76 -20.93 8.52
C LYS A 46 4.59 -20.21 7.18
N PHE A 47 4.22 -18.94 7.23
CA PHE A 47 4.05 -18.09 6.05
C PHE A 47 4.91 -16.84 6.16
N THR A 48 5.10 -16.16 5.04
CA THR A 48 5.87 -14.92 5.00
C THR A 48 5.11 -13.83 5.75
N ASN A 49 5.77 -13.06 6.63
CA ASN A 49 5.17 -11.92 7.35
C ASN A 49 4.91 -10.75 6.40
N THR A 50 3.95 -10.93 5.51
CA THR A 50 3.42 -9.88 4.65
C THR A 50 1.93 -9.83 4.83
N LYS A 51 1.36 -8.63 4.70
CA LYS A 51 -0.06 -8.41 4.82
C LYS A 51 -0.89 -9.28 3.88
N LYS A 52 -0.42 -9.49 2.64
CA LYS A 52 -1.11 -10.34 1.64
C LYS A 52 -1.21 -11.79 2.12
N GLU A 53 -0.08 -12.36 2.53
CA GLU A 53 -0.03 -13.74 3.03
C GLU A 53 -0.88 -13.92 4.30
N CYS A 54 -0.87 -12.94 5.21
CA CYS A 54 -1.74 -12.98 6.40
C CYS A 54 -3.22 -12.99 6.02
N ILE A 55 -3.63 -12.17 5.04
CA ILE A 55 -5.01 -12.13 4.55
C ILE A 55 -5.41 -13.47 3.94
N CYS A 56 -4.59 -14.02 3.04
CA CYS A 56 -4.84 -15.32 2.42
C CYS A 56 -4.95 -16.41 3.49
N HIS A 57 -4.04 -16.42 4.47
CA HIS A 57 -4.09 -17.40 5.55
C HIS A 57 -5.39 -17.29 6.36
N PHE A 58 -5.80 -16.09 6.79
CA PHE A 58 -7.02 -15.95 7.60
C PHE A 58 -8.32 -16.26 6.85
N GLN A 59 -8.33 -16.18 5.52
CA GLN A 59 -9.48 -16.59 4.72
C GLN A 59 -9.72 -18.11 4.77
N ASP A 60 -8.63 -18.89 4.71
CA ASP A 60 -8.72 -20.35 4.61
C ASP A 60 -8.39 -21.09 5.93
N CYS A 61 -8.02 -20.35 6.99
CA CYS A 61 -7.57 -20.95 8.23
C CYS A 61 -8.74 -21.49 9.08
N ILE A 62 -8.88 -22.82 9.13
CA ILE A 62 -9.86 -23.54 9.94
C ILE A 62 -9.71 -23.21 11.44
N SER A 63 -8.46 -23.10 11.91
CA SER A 63 -8.19 -22.70 13.31
C SER A 63 -8.65 -21.27 13.61
N PHE A 64 -8.71 -20.40 12.61
CA PHE A 64 -9.15 -19.02 12.79
C PHE A 64 -10.68 -18.91 12.76
N THR A 65 -11.34 -19.65 11.87
CA THR A 65 -12.82 -19.72 11.78
C THR A 65 -13.49 -20.42 12.96
N THR A 66 -12.72 -21.17 13.74
CA THR A 66 -13.20 -21.77 15.00
C THR A 66 -13.14 -20.81 16.19
N LEU A 67 -12.27 -19.79 16.15
CA LEU A 67 -12.16 -18.77 17.21
C LEU A 67 -12.97 -17.50 16.92
N TYR A 68 -13.12 -17.15 15.64
CA TYR A 68 -13.81 -15.93 15.20
C TYR A 68 -14.96 -16.26 14.27
N THR A 69 -16.04 -15.49 14.35
CA THR A 69 -17.14 -15.63 13.39
C THR A 69 -16.73 -15.13 12.01
N SER A 70 -17.41 -15.61 10.97
CA SER A 70 -17.16 -15.17 9.59
C SER A 70 -17.27 -13.64 9.43
N GLU A 71 -18.20 -13.00 10.14
CA GLU A 71 -18.36 -11.54 10.17
C GLU A 71 -17.12 -10.83 10.72
N GLN A 72 -16.60 -11.30 11.86
CA GLN A 72 -15.39 -10.74 12.49
C GLN A 72 -14.17 -10.90 11.59
N ILE A 73 -14.06 -12.05 10.92
CA ILE A 73 -12.97 -12.32 9.98
C ILE A 73 -13.07 -11.35 8.80
N ASN A 74 -14.24 -11.22 8.18
CA ASN A 74 -14.44 -10.29 7.06
C ASN A 74 -14.17 -8.84 7.46
N GLU A 75 -14.64 -8.40 8.63
CA GLU A 75 -14.38 -7.06 9.14
C GLU A 75 -12.88 -6.81 9.35
N LEU A 76 -12.17 -7.78 9.93
CA LEU A 76 -10.73 -7.74 10.13
C LEU A 76 -9.97 -7.68 8.80
N LEU A 77 -10.40 -8.46 7.81
CA LEU A 77 -9.82 -8.45 6.45
C LEU A 77 -10.08 -7.13 5.73
N ASP A 78 -11.26 -6.53 5.88
CA ASP A 78 -11.59 -5.24 5.28
C ASP A 78 -10.85 -4.08 5.95
N LYS A 79 -10.70 -4.11 7.28
CA LYS A 79 -9.83 -3.18 8.03
C LYS A 79 -8.40 -3.34 7.57
N ALA A 80 -7.90 -4.57 7.44
CA ALA A 80 -6.58 -4.82 6.89
C ALA A 80 -6.48 -4.20 5.50
N LYS A 81 -7.37 -4.45 4.55
CA LYS A 81 -7.31 -3.82 3.21
C LYS A 81 -7.24 -2.28 3.26
N LYS A 82 -7.98 -1.64 4.17
CA LYS A 82 -7.96 -0.18 4.39
C LYS A 82 -6.67 0.32 5.07
N ASP A 83 -6.01 -0.50 5.90
CA ASP A 83 -4.76 -0.19 6.60
C ASP A 83 -3.59 -0.02 5.61
N GLY A 84 -3.33 1.20 5.17
CA GLY A 84 -2.34 1.52 4.12
C GLY A 84 -2.94 2.08 2.83
N ALA A 85 -4.27 2.13 2.71
CA ALA A 85 -4.91 3.09 1.84
C ALA A 85 -4.62 4.47 2.45
N LYS A 86 -3.49 5.06 2.06
CA LYS A 86 -3.23 6.49 2.29
C LYS A 86 -4.54 7.19 1.97
N SER A 87 -5.10 7.92 2.93
CA SER A 87 -6.23 8.81 2.69
C SER A 87 -6.01 9.43 1.32
N ASN A 88 -6.94 9.24 0.38
CA ASN A 88 -6.93 9.95 -0.89
C ASN A 88 -7.13 11.44 -0.58
N LYS A 89 -6.12 12.09 0.00
CA LYS A 89 -5.96 13.53 -0.12
C LYS A 89 -5.74 13.72 -1.61
N PRO A 90 -6.61 14.49 -2.29
CA PRO A 90 -6.41 14.73 -3.71
C PRO A 90 -4.99 15.27 -3.86
N VAL A 91 -4.20 14.59 -4.69
CA VAL A 91 -2.91 15.11 -5.14
C VAL A 91 -3.23 16.46 -5.77
N LYS A 92 -3.00 17.56 -5.05
CA LYS A 92 -2.95 18.89 -5.67
C LYS A 92 -1.80 18.80 -6.66
N LYS A 93 -2.13 18.52 -7.93
CA LYS A 93 -1.22 18.75 -9.04
C LYS A 93 -0.77 20.20 -8.88
N ARG A 94 0.52 20.39 -8.60
CA ARG A 94 1.14 21.71 -8.60
C ARG A 94 1.04 22.20 -10.04
N THR A 95 0.04 23.02 -10.34
CA THR A 95 -0.01 23.74 -11.61
C THR A 95 1.25 24.59 -11.65
N HIS A 96 2.16 24.27 -12.55
CA HIS A 96 3.31 25.10 -12.84
C HIS A 96 2.78 26.34 -13.56
N ILE A 97 2.41 27.38 -12.80
CA ILE A 97 2.24 28.71 -13.37
C ILE A 97 3.64 29.10 -13.83
N ILE A 98 3.85 29.11 -15.14
CA ILE A 98 4.99 29.79 -15.74
C ILE A 98 4.78 31.26 -15.42
N LEU A 99 5.46 31.73 -14.37
CA LEU A 99 5.65 33.16 -14.15
C LEU A 99 6.54 33.64 -15.28
N ASN A 100 5.88 34.26 -16.25
CA ASN A 100 6.45 35.16 -17.23
C ASN A 100 7.33 36.15 -16.48
N ASP A 101 8.62 36.17 -16.78
CA ASP A 101 9.51 37.21 -16.26
C ASP A 101 10.42 37.69 -17.39
N LEU A 102 10.69 38.98 -17.32
CA LEU A 102 11.57 39.80 -18.15
C LEU A 102 10.94 40.20 -19.49
N SER A 103 10.80 41.47 -19.84
CA SER A 103 11.32 42.70 -19.26
C SER A 103 10.58 43.85 -19.95
N SER A 104 10.35 44.96 -19.23
CA SER A 104 10.06 46.26 -19.82
C SER A 104 11.05 46.57 -20.94
N ASP A 105 10.58 47.21 -22.01
CA ASP A 105 11.06 48.53 -22.46
C ASP A 105 10.24 49.01 -23.69
N GLU A 106 9.66 50.20 -23.53
CA GLU A 106 9.39 51.27 -24.51
C GLU A 106 8.47 51.05 -25.74
N ASP A 107 7.27 51.64 -25.62
CA ASP A 107 6.59 52.59 -26.51
C ASP A 107 6.49 52.46 -28.05
N SER A 108 5.32 52.93 -28.51
CA SER A 108 4.96 53.49 -29.82
C SER A 108 4.46 52.56 -30.93
N ASP A 109 3.13 52.58 -31.03
CA ASP A 109 2.32 53.02 -32.17
C ASP A 109 2.55 52.40 -33.56
N SER A 110 1.48 51.76 -34.07
CA SER A 110 0.84 52.03 -35.37
C SER A 110 0.32 50.73 -35.99
N GLU A 111 -1.01 50.68 -36.04
CA GLU A 111 -1.85 50.06 -37.06
C GLU A 111 -1.18 49.59 -38.38
N THR A 112 -1.49 48.36 -38.82
CA THR A 112 -2.38 48.10 -39.97
C THR A 112 -2.36 46.62 -40.39
N GLU A 113 -3.50 46.22 -40.94
CA GLU A 113 -3.84 44.94 -41.56
C GLU A 113 -2.83 44.52 -42.65
N THR A 114 -2.64 43.21 -42.86
CA THR A 114 -2.93 42.54 -44.15
C THR A 114 -2.53 41.06 -44.18
N ASN A 115 -3.55 40.25 -44.47
CA ASN A 115 -3.59 39.04 -45.30
C ASN A 115 -2.34 38.72 -46.15
N ILE A 116 -1.96 37.42 -46.22
CA ILE A 116 -1.80 36.59 -47.44
C ILE A 116 -0.81 35.41 -47.17
N ASN A 117 -1.29 34.17 -47.31
CA ASN A 117 -0.47 32.96 -47.48
C ASN A 117 0.41 33.05 -48.75
N PRO A 118 1.59 32.40 -48.81
CA PRO A 118 1.68 31.28 -49.76
C PRO A 118 2.64 30.12 -49.41
N LEU A 119 2.16 28.91 -49.76
CA LEU A 119 2.76 27.79 -50.50
C LEU A 119 4.27 27.81 -50.89
N TYR A 120 5.04 26.85 -50.38
CA TYR A 120 6.00 25.91 -51.05
C TYR A 120 6.57 24.97 -49.95
N GLU A 121 6.96 23.70 -50.12
CA GLU A 121 7.49 22.88 -51.23
C GLU A 121 6.70 21.58 -51.45
#